data_AF-A0A8T5RYX9-F1
#
_entry.id   AF-A0A8T5RYX9-F1
#
_cell.length_a   1.000
_cell.length_b   1.000
_cell.length_c   1.000
_cell.angle_alpha   90.00
_cell.angle_beta   90.00
_cell.angle_gamma   90.00
#
_symmetry.space_group_name_H-M   'P 1'
#
loop_
_entity.id
_entity.type
_entity.pdbx_description
1 polymer ?
#
loop_
_entity_poly.entity_id
_entity_poly.type
_entity_poly.pdbx_seq_one_letter_code
_entity_poly.pdbx_strand_id
1 'polypeptide(L)'
;MTKEITLNEIEKYIKALHCHIRWVILDYLKEGPKSSEEIFKFLKDMNENLDSNEDQCKGMCGKGDFKNLKKPSLYYHLRELESVDIIKSDYKPSESKRAPEKVWKLNMDKLTIILK
;
A
#
# COMPACT_ATOMS: atom_id res chain seq x y z
N MET A 1 4.40 -1.11 -16.59
CA MET A 1 4.21 -2.52 -16.97
C MET A 1 2.74 -2.89 -16.88
N THR A 2 2.18 -3.56 -17.89
CA THR A 2 0.80 -4.09 -17.86
C THR A 2 0.81 -5.51 -17.30
N LYS A 3 -0.09 -5.80 -16.36
CA LYS A 3 -0.33 -7.14 -15.83
C LYS A 3 -1.69 -7.63 -16.28
N GLU A 4 -1.73 -8.82 -16.86
CA GLU A 4 -2.96 -9.51 -17.19
C GLU A 4 -3.15 -10.65 -16.20
N ILE A 5 -4.37 -10.79 -15.69
CA ILE A 5 -4.73 -11.83 -14.72
C ILE A 5 -5.99 -12.55 -15.14
N THR A 6 -6.07 -13.82 -14.79
CA THR A 6 -7.26 -14.66 -15.00
C THR A 6 -8.19 -14.64 -13.79
N LEU A 7 -9.41 -15.19 -13.94
CA LEU A 7 -10.32 -15.42 -12.81
C LEU A 7 -9.70 -16.28 -11.70
N ASN A 8 -8.78 -17.19 -12.02
CA ASN A 8 -8.11 -18.02 -11.01
C ASN A 8 -7.08 -17.22 -10.17
N GLU A 9 -6.64 -16.07 -10.66
CA GLU A 9 -5.68 -15.20 -9.96
C GLU A 9 -6.37 -14.04 -9.24
N ILE A 10 -7.62 -13.73 -9.61
CA ILE A 10 -8.36 -12.57 -9.09
C ILE A 10 -8.47 -12.57 -7.57
N GLU A 11 -8.59 -13.75 -6.93
CA GLU A 11 -8.69 -13.88 -5.48
C GLU A 11 -7.48 -13.25 -4.77
N LYS A 12 -6.27 -13.44 -5.32
CA LYS A 12 -5.03 -12.88 -4.76
C LYS A 12 -5.06 -11.35 -4.82
N TYR A 13 -5.54 -10.79 -5.93
CA TYR A 13 -5.63 -9.34 -6.12
C TYR A 13 -6.76 -8.73 -5.28
N ILE A 14 -7.91 -9.39 -5.16
CA ILE A 14 -8.99 -8.96 -4.25
C ILE A 14 -8.45 -8.95 -2.82
N LYS A 15 -7.76 -9.99 -2.38
CA LYS A 15 -7.14 -10.03 -1.05
C LYS A 15 -6.16 -8.88 -0.85
N ALA A 16 -5.31 -8.59 -1.84
CA ALA A 16 -4.34 -7.49 -1.78
C ALA A 16 -4.98 -6.09 -1.85
N LEU A 17 -6.12 -5.92 -2.53
CA LEU A 17 -6.74 -4.62 -2.79
C LEU A 17 -7.99 -4.34 -1.94
N HIS A 18 -8.50 -5.29 -1.14
CA HIS A 18 -9.74 -5.05 -0.39
C HIS A 18 -9.62 -3.98 0.72
N CYS A 19 -8.40 -3.65 1.17
CA CYS A 19 -8.22 -2.78 2.33
C CYS A 19 -7.92 -1.33 1.90
N HIS A 20 -8.64 -0.37 2.49
CA HIS A 20 -8.50 1.06 2.19
C HIS A 20 -7.07 1.60 2.39
N ILE A 21 -6.37 1.18 3.45
CA ILE A 21 -4.98 1.61 3.71
C ILE A 21 -4.08 1.30 2.51
N ARG A 22 -4.30 0.16 1.83
CA ARG A 22 -3.50 -0.23 0.68
C ARG A 22 -3.74 0.70 -0.52
N TRP A 23 -4.97 1.18 -0.72
CA TRP A 23 -5.23 2.19 -1.74
C TRP A 23 -4.56 3.53 -1.44
N VAL A 24 -4.57 3.97 -0.18
CA VAL A 24 -3.88 5.20 0.24
C VAL A 24 -2.37 5.09 0.04
N ILE A 25 -1.77 3.94 0.38
CA ILE A 25 -0.37 3.66 0.09
C ILE A 25 -0.09 3.72 -1.41
N LEU A 26 -0.93 3.06 -2.24
CA LEU A 26 -0.75 3.07 -3.69
C LEU A 26 -0.83 4.48 -4.27
N ASP A 27 -1.75 5.31 -3.77
CA ASP A 27 -1.88 6.70 -4.20
C ASP A 27 -0.63 7.51 -3.88
N TYR A 28 -0.11 7.40 -2.65
CA TYR A 28 1.14 8.08 -2.27
C TYR A 28 2.36 7.59 -3.07
N LEU A 29 2.40 6.30 -3.42
CA LEU A 29 3.46 5.73 -4.26
C LEU A 29 3.37 6.15 -5.74
N LYS A 30 2.26 6.76 -6.20
CA LYS A 30 2.19 7.35 -7.55
C LYS A 30 3.14 8.54 -7.70
N GLU A 31 3.45 9.23 -6.60
CA GLU A 31 4.41 10.34 -6.58
C GLU A 31 5.86 9.88 -6.74
N GLY A 32 6.12 8.58 -6.62
CA GLY A 32 7.44 7.98 -6.76
C GLY A 32 7.80 7.05 -5.60
N PRO A 33 9.03 6.51 -5.59
CA PRO A 33 9.46 5.57 -4.56
C PRO A 33 9.53 6.22 -3.18
N LYS A 34 8.98 5.55 -2.15
CA LYS A 34 8.97 6.02 -0.76
C LYS A 34 9.52 4.95 0.18
N SER A 35 10.16 5.34 1.27
CA SER A 35 10.58 4.42 2.32
C SER A 35 9.42 4.01 3.24
N SER A 36 9.63 2.95 4.01
CA SER A 36 8.64 2.54 5.02
C SER A 36 8.36 3.66 6.04
N GLU A 37 9.35 4.50 6.34
CA GLU A 37 9.19 5.60 7.30
C GLU A 37 8.37 6.75 6.70
N GLU A 38 8.65 7.12 5.44
CA GLU A 38 7.88 8.13 4.72
C GLU A 38 6.40 7.73 4.60
N ILE A 39 6.13 6.47 4.25
CA ILE A 39 4.77 5.94 4.16
C ILE A 39 4.10 5.95 5.53
N PHE A 40 4.81 5.51 6.58
CA PHE A 40 4.25 5.48 7.94
C PHE A 40 3.87 6.88 8.43
N LYS A 41 4.76 7.86 8.23
CA LYS A 41 4.52 9.25 8.61
C LYS A 41 3.35 9.85 7.83
N PHE A 42 3.33 9.67 6.51
CA PHE A 42 2.22 10.14 5.67
C PHE A 42 0.85 9.63 6.14
N LEU A 43 0.76 8.33 6.47
CA LEU A 43 -0.48 7.74 6.97
C LEU A 43 -0.89 8.31 8.33
N LYS A 44 0.07 8.59 9.23
CA LYS A 44 -0.22 9.26 10.52
C LYS A 44 -0.72 10.68 10.32
N ASP A 45 -0.04 11.45 9.47
CA ASP A 45 -0.36 12.85 9.20
C ASP A 45 -1.74 13.00 8.53
N MET A 46 -2.15 12.06 7.66
CA MET A 46 -3.50 12.02 7.08
C MET A 46 -4.61 11.89 8.13
N ASN A 47 -4.36 11.18 9.22
CA ASN A 47 -5.35 10.97 10.28
C ASN A 47 -5.59 12.23 11.12
N GLU A 48 -4.61 13.13 11.21
CA GLU A 48 -4.74 14.38 11.98
C GLU A 48 -5.62 15.42 11.25
N ASN A 49 -5.94 15.18 9.97
CA ASN A 49 -6.68 16.10 9.10
C ASN A 49 -8.09 15.59 8.70
N LEU A 50 -8.55 14.46 9.23
CA LEU A 50 -9.89 13.93 8.97
C LEU A 50 -10.85 14.32 10.10
N ASP A 51 -11.64 15.37 9.86
CA ASP A 51 -12.79 15.70 10.68
C ASP A 51 -13.83 14.56 10.64
N SER A 52 -14.40 14.31 11.82
CA SER A 52 -15.31 13.21 12.08
C SER A 52 -16.62 13.38 11.31
N ASN A 53 -16.81 12.66 10.21
CA ASN A 53 -18.17 12.39 9.68
C ASN A 53 -18.29 10.99 9.05
N GLU A 54 -19.29 10.27 9.56
CA GLU A 54 -19.76 8.92 9.23
C GLU A 54 -20.21 8.85 7.75
N ASP A 55 -20.22 7.74 6.99
CA ASP A 55 -20.85 6.45 7.26
C ASP A 55 -20.15 5.22 6.61
N GLN A 56 -20.19 4.12 7.37
CA GLN A 56 -20.31 2.69 6.98
C GLN A 56 -19.29 1.99 6.05
N CYS A 57 -18.47 1.11 6.64
CA CYS A 57 -17.96 -0.10 5.99
C CYS A 57 -18.01 -1.29 6.97
N LYS A 58 -18.75 -2.35 6.61
CA LYS A 58 -18.83 -3.63 7.34
C LYS A 58 -17.73 -4.58 6.83
N GLY A 59 -16.48 -4.36 7.25
CA GLY A 59 -15.39 -5.27 6.90
C GLY A 59 -14.04 -4.88 7.51
N MET A 60 -13.80 -5.30 8.76
CA MET A 60 -12.51 -5.42 9.49
C MET A 60 -11.45 -4.30 9.40
N CYS A 61 -11.75 -3.15 8.82
CA CYS A 61 -11.01 -1.92 8.98
C CYS A 61 -12.04 -0.82 9.23
N GLY A 62 -12.14 -0.38 10.49
CA GLY A 62 -12.78 0.90 10.79
C GLY A 62 -12.13 1.95 9.91
N LYS A 63 -12.95 2.75 9.24
CA LYS A 63 -12.54 3.87 8.38
C LYS A 63 -11.29 4.55 8.92
N GLY A 64 -10.25 4.62 8.10
CA GLY A 64 -9.23 5.66 8.20
C GLY A 64 -8.52 5.84 9.55
N ASP A 65 -8.61 4.89 10.49
CA ASP A 65 -7.88 4.98 11.75
C ASP A 65 -6.42 4.56 11.53
N PHE A 66 -5.71 5.42 10.79
CA PHE A 66 -4.27 5.35 10.71
C PHE A 66 -3.64 5.80 12.05
N LYS A 67 -4.40 6.43 12.96
CA LYS A 67 -3.97 6.82 14.32
C LYS A 67 -3.42 5.64 15.11
N ASN A 68 -4.03 4.48 14.97
CA ASN A 68 -3.60 3.25 15.66
C ASN A 68 -2.73 2.32 14.81
N LEU A 69 -2.37 2.73 13.58
CA LEU A 69 -1.46 1.96 12.73
C LEU A 69 -0.10 1.76 13.44
N LYS A 70 0.30 0.50 13.64
CA LYS A 70 1.62 0.13 14.14
C LYS A 70 2.55 -0.19 12.97
N LYS A 71 3.87 0.01 13.13
CA LYS A 71 4.86 -0.30 12.09
C LYS A 71 4.76 -1.74 11.56
N PRO A 72 4.59 -2.79 12.39
CA PRO A 72 4.39 -4.15 11.88
C PRO A 72 3.16 -4.30 10.99
N SER A 73 2.07 -3.60 11.29
CA SER A 73 0.85 -3.59 10.47
C SER A 73 1.08 -2.94 9.11
N LEU A 74 1.90 -1.88 9.03
CA LEU A 74 2.31 -1.31 7.74
C LEU A 74 3.05 -2.35 6.89
N TYR A 75 4.01 -3.06 7.47
CA TYR A 75 4.74 -4.11 6.75
C TYR A 75 3.80 -5.20 6.24
N TYR A 76 2.77 -5.59 7.00
CA TYR A 76 1.75 -6.52 6.51
C TYR A 76 1.08 -6.00 5.23
N HIS A 77 0.62 -4.75 5.20
CA HIS A 77 -0.02 -4.16 4.02
C HIS A 77 0.92 -4.09 2.81
N LEU A 78 2.17 -3.68 3.02
CA LEU A 78 3.18 -3.61 1.95
C LEU A 78 3.48 -5.00 1.39
N ARG A 79 3.55 -6.03 2.24
CA ARG A 79 3.79 -7.41 1.82
C ARG A 79 2.65 -8.00 1.01
N GLU A 80 1.40 -7.70 1.37
CA GLU A 80 0.25 -8.14 0.60
C GLU A 80 0.23 -7.50 -0.80
N LEU A 81 0.57 -6.22 -0.92
CA LEU A 81 0.72 -5.55 -2.23
C LEU A 81 1.91 -6.09 -3.04
N GLU A 82 3.04 -6.37 -2.38
CA GLU A 82 4.23 -6.96 -2.99
C GLU A 82 3.96 -8.39 -3.47
N SER A 83 3.13 -9.16 -2.76
CA SER A 83 2.81 -10.55 -3.09
C SER A 83 2.11 -10.73 -4.44
N VAL A 84 1.45 -9.68 -4.93
CA VAL A 84 0.77 -9.63 -6.23
C VAL A 84 1.46 -8.70 -7.22
N ASP A 85 2.69 -8.29 -6.92
CA ASP A 85 3.55 -7.52 -7.82
C ASP A 85 2.99 -6.14 -8.21
N ILE A 86 2.07 -5.59 -7.41
CA ILE A 86 1.56 -4.22 -7.58
C ILE A 86 2.63 -3.21 -7.15
N ILE A 87 3.35 -3.52 -6.07
CA ILE A 87 4.53 -2.78 -5.62
C ILE A 87 5.74 -3.71 -5.57
N LYS A 88 6.93 -3.13 -5.62
CA LYS A 88 8.18 -3.83 -5.36
C LYS A 88 9.02 -3.07 -4.34
N SER A 89 9.83 -3.80 -3.59
CA SER A 89 10.86 -3.20 -2.77
C SER A 89 12.23 -3.18 -3.46
N ASP A 90 13.02 -2.18 -3.08
CA ASP A 90 14.39 -1.95 -3.54
C ASP A 90 15.20 -1.37 -2.38
N TYR A 91 16.51 -1.22 -2.56
CA TYR A 91 17.37 -0.56 -1.59
C TYR A 91 18.06 0.65 -2.22
N LYS A 92 17.94 1.81 -1.58
CA LYS A 92 18.72 2.99 -1.94
C LYS A 92 19.87 3.18 -0.96
N PRO A 93 21.06 3.64 -1.42
CA PRO A 93 22.11 4.08 -0.53
C PRO A 93 21.56 5.15 0.41
N SER A 94 21.81 5.02 1.71
CA SER A 94 21.45 6.07 2.67
C SER A 94 22.40 7.26 2.47
N GLU A 95 21.88 8.50 2.54
CA GLU A 95 22.69 9.73 2.47
C GLU A 95 23.69 9.84 3.64
N SER A 96 23.44 9.11 4.72
CA SER A 96 24.34 8.96 5.86
C SER A 96 25.16 7.66 5.74
N LYS A 97 26.26 7.48 6.48
CA LYS A 97 26.99 6.18 6.57
C LYS A 97 26.19 5.04 7.23
N ARG A 98 24.87 5.07 7.17
CA ARG A 98 23.96 4.05 7.71
C ARG A 98 23.71 2.94 6.69
N ALA A 99 23.07 1.88 7.15
CA ALA A 99 22.58 0.81 6.31
C ALA A 99 21.68 1.34 5.19
N PRO A 100 21.67 0.71 3.99
CA PRO A 100 20.78 1.06 2.90
C PRO A 100 19.31 1.09 3.35
N GLU A 101 18.55 2.03 2.80
CA GLU A 101 17.13 2.20 3.15
C GLU A 101 16.26 1.39 2.19
N LYS A 102 15.34 0.61 2.74
CA LYS A 102 14.33 -0.12 1.96
C LYS A 102 13.29 0.87 1.44
N VAL A 103 13.14 0.94 0.13
CA VAL A 103 12.16 1.78 -0.56
C VAL A 103 11.16 0.93 -1.32
N TRP A 104 9.95 1.44 -1.45
CA TRP A 104 8.82 0.81 -2.12
C TRP A 104 8.42 1.66 -3.31
N LYS A 105 8.07 1.04 -4.43
CA LYS A 105 7.62 1.71 -5.65
C LYS A 105 6.52 0.90 -6.33
N LEU A 106 5.63 1.58 -7.05
CA LEU A 106 4.72 0.92 -7.98
C LEU A 106 5.53 0.09 -8.98
N ASN A 107 5.07 -1.13 -9.27
CA ASN A 107 5.66 -2.01 -10.28
C ASN A 107 4.71 -2.28 -11.46
N MET A 108 3.49 -1.74 -11.39
CA MET A 108 2.44 -1.96 -12.36
C MET A 108 1.75 -0.64 -12.70
N ASP A 109 1.48 -0.43 -13.99
CA ASP A 109 0.77 0.76 -14.47
C ASP A 109 -0.70 0.44 -14.77
N LYS A 110 -0.97 -0.82 -15.15
CA LYS A 110 -2.30 -1.29 -15.56
C LYS A 110 -2.50 -2.74 -15.17
N LEU A 111 -3.66 -3.02 -14.56
CA LEU A 111 -4.17 -4.37 -14.32
C LEU A 111 -5.34 -4.64 -15.28
N THR A 112 -5.24 -5.70 -16.07
CA THR A 112 -6.32 -6.18 -16.94
C THR A 112 -6.83 -7.51 -16.41
N ILE A 113 -8.14 -7.64 -16.25
CA ILE A 113 -8.79 -8.89 -15.82
C ILE A 113 -9.39 -9.58 -17.04
N ILE A 114 -8.95 -10.80 -17.33
CA ILE A 114 -9.45 -11.64 -18.40
C ILE A 114 -10.52 -12.57 -17.80
N LEU A 115 -11.76 -12.39 -18.25
CA LEU A 115 -12.94 -13.14 -17.78
C LEU A 115 -13.31 -14.33 -18.66
N LYS A 116 -12.62 -14.51 -19.79
CA LYS A 116 -12.93 -15.49 -20.83
C LYS A 116 -11.99 -16.68 -20.78
#